data_AF-A0A2U2I4R6-F1
#
_entry.id   AF-A0A2U2I4R6-F1
#
_cell.length_a   1.000
_cell.length_b   1.000
_cell.length_c   1.000
_cell.angle_alpha   90.00
_cell.angle_beta   90.00
_cell.angle_gamma   90.00
#
_symmetry.space_group_name_H-M   'P 1'
#
loop_
_entity.id
_entity.type
_entity.pdbx_description
1 polymer ?
#
loop_
_entity_poly.entity_id
_entity_poly.type
_entity_poly.pdbx_seq_one_letter_code
_entity_poly.pdbx_strand_id
1 'polypeptide(L)'
;MRGYQWKSLFLPESTELRMTCAGQTFYARVEGDEIVYQGRPVSPRQLTLAIAGDGRNAWRDLWIRFPGETKWKTAACLRRALEKASAVAPVSPVEGITAAVAGLTEALKTALTFAGHASAQELALEKAVEEGREQASQVNRRHGQSRRADDILGETCAFD
;
A
#
# COMPACT_ATOMS: atom_id res chain seq x y z
N MET A 1 -17.34 17.27 14.34
CA MET A 1 -16.56 18.40 13.84
C MET A 1 -17.53 19.49 13.42
N ARG A 2 -17.33 20.74 13.86
CA ARG A 2 -18.14 21.88 13.44
C ARG A 2 -17.46 22.57 12.26
N GLY A 3 -18.25 23.15 11.36
CA GLY A 3 -17.70 23.83 10.19
C GLY A 3 -18.73 24.16 9.11
N TYR A 4 -18.32 25.00 8.18
CA TYR A 4 -19.15 25.46 7.07
C TYR A 4 -18.95 24.57 5.83
N GLN A 5 -20.03 23.99 5.32
CA GLN A 5 -20.00 23.23 4.06
C GLN A 5 -20.24 24.15 2.85
N TRP A 6 -19.19 24.36 2.04
CA TRP A 6 -19.29 25.11 0.80
C TRP A 6 -19.25 24.18 -0.43
N LYS A 7 -20.42 23.69 -0.83
CA LYS A 7 -20.57 22.72 -1.93
C LYS A 7 -19.74 21.45 -1.68
N SER A 8 -18.59 21.28 -2.33
CA SER A 8 -17.67 20.16 -2.13
C SER A 8 -16.52 20.46 -1.18
N LEU A 9 -16.34 21.72 -0.77
CA LEU A 9 -15.27 22.15 0.12
C LEU A 9 -15.82 22.31 1.55
N PHE A 10 -15.30 21.52 2.48
CA PHE A 10 -15.58 21.69 3.91
C PHE A 10 -14.60 22.66 4.55
N LEU A 11 -15.10 23.64 5.30
CA LEU A 11 -14.30 24.61 6.04
C LEU A 11 -14.47 24.35 7.54
N PRO A 12 -13.46 23.82 8.25
CA PRO A 12 -13.57 23.60 9.69
C PRO A 12 -13.72 24.92 10.45
N GLU A 13 -14.25 24.84 11.66
CA GLU A 13 -14.27 25.96 12.60
C GLU A 13 -12.90 26.62 12.76
N SER A 14 -12.89 27.94 12.98
CA SER A 14 -11.68 28.78 13.03
C SER A 14 -10.94 28.93 11.70
N THR A 15 -11.50 28.44 10.58
CA THR A 15 -10.98 28.77 9.25
C THR A 15 -11.16 30.24 8.96
N GLU A 16 -10.12 30.88 8.43
CA GLU A 16 -10.15 32.30 8.08
C GLU A 16 -10.27 32.47 6.58
N LEU A 17 -11.11 33.42 6.19
CA LEU A 17 -11.34 33.82 4.81
C LEU A 17 -10.85 35.25 4.64
N ARG A 18 -10.21 35.54 3.50
CA ARG A 18 -9.87 36.91 3.12
C ARG A 18 -10.23 37.19 1.68
N MET A 19 -10.48 38.44 1.39
CA MET A 19 -10.65 38.97 0.04
C MET A 19 -9.96 40.32 -0.04
N THR A 20 -9.26 40.58 -1.14
CA THR A 20 -8.68 41.89 -1.42
C THR A 20 -9.48 42.55 -2.53
N CYS A 21 -10.00 43.75 -2.28
CA CYS A 21 -10.73 44.55 -3.24
C CYS A 21 -10.30 46.01 -3.16
N ALA A 22 -10.03 46.64 -4.31
CA ALA A 22 -9.62 48.04 -4.40
C ALA A 22 -8.45 48.43 -3.45
N GLY A 23 -7.49 47.53 -3.25
CA GLY A 23 -6.33 47.75 -2.38
C GLY A 23 -6.60 47.52 -0.88
N GLN A 24 -7.83 47.21 -0.48
CA GLN A 24 -8.19 46.88 0.90
C GLN A 24 -8.36 45.36 1.06
N THR A 25 -7.93 44.83 2.21
CA THR A 25 -8.10 43.41 2.55
C THR A 25 -9.13 43.27 3.66
N PHE A 26 -10.11 42.42 3.40
CA PHE A 26 -11.22 42.13 4.29
C PHE A 26 -11.11 40.70 4.79
N TYR A 27 -11.53 40.47 6.03
CA TYR A 27 -11.40 39.19 6.70
C TYR A 27 -12.76 38.72 7.23
N ALA A 28 -12.99 37.42 7.13
CA ALA A 28 -14.12 36.71 7.73
C ALA A 28 -13.62 35.42 8.38
N ARG A 29 -14.39 34.84 9.29
CA ARG A 29 -14.02 33.60 10.00
C ARG A 29 -15.19 32.63 10.03
N VAL A 30 -14.91 31.34 10.00
CA VAL A 30 -15.91 30.30 10.26
C VAL A 30 -16.07 30.12 11.77
N GLU A 31 -17.27 30.38 12.27
CA GLU A 31 -17.65 30.18 13.67
C GLU A 31 -18.81 29.18 13.72
N GLY A 32 -18.61 28.05 14.39
CA GLY A 32 -19.53 26.92 14.30
C GLY A 32 -19.72 26.47 12.85
N ASP A 33 -20.95 26.66 12.33
CA ASP A 33 -21.37 26.20 11.00
C ASP A 33 -21.65 27.35 10.04
N GLU A 34 -21.25 28.58 10.37
CA GLU A 34 -21.49 29.79 9.59
C GLU A 34 -20.19 30.57 9.32
N ILE A 35 -20.14 31.29 8.21
CA ILE A 35 -19.07 32.27 7.96
C ILE A 35 -19.55 33.61 8.53
N VAL A 36 -18.81 34.16 9.49
CA VAL A 36 -19.10 35.44 10.13
C VAL A 36 -18.24 36.53 9.53
N TYR A 37 -18.89 37.57 9.03
CA TYR A 37 -18.28 38.80 8.53
C TYR A 37 -18.93 40.01 9.19
N GLN A 38 -18.12 40.86 9.83
CA GLN A 38 -18.60 42.04 10.57
C GLN A 38 -19.73 41.70 11.57
N GLY A 39 -19.61 40.56 12.26
CA GLY A 39 -20.59 40.09 13.26
C GLY A 39 -21.89 39.56 12.67
N ARG A 40 -21.98 39.36 11.35
CA ARG A 40 -23.16 38.79 10.68
C ARG A 40 -22.82 37.48 9.98
N PRO A 41 -23.69 36.46 10.06
CA PRO A 41 -23.54 35.26 9.25
C PRO A 41 -23.79 35.58 7.78
N VAL A 42 -22.87 35.15 6.92
CA VAL A 42 -22.91 35.39 5.48
C VAL A 42 -22.57 34.12 4.71
N SER A 43 -23.19 33.95 3.54
CA SER A 43 -22.71 32.97 2.56
C SER A 43 -21.46 33.49 1.82
N PRO A 44 -20.65 32.63 1.18
CA PRO A 44 -19.50 33.06 0.38
C PRO A 44 -19.86 34.08 -0.70
N ARG A 45 -21.04 33.96 -1.32
CA ARG A 45 -21.54 34.94 -2.29
C ARG A 45 -21.88 36.26 -1.62
N GLN A 46 -22.59 36.24 -0.49
CA GLN A 46 -22.91 37.46 0.26
C GLN A 46 -21.64 38.16 0.75
N LEU A 47 -20.61 37.43 1.17
CA LEU A 47 -19.31 38.00 1.53
C LEU A 47 -18.71 38.78 0.36
N THR A 48 -18.66 38.19 -0.84
CA THR A 48 -18.14 38.89 -2.02
C THR A 48 -18.99 40.11 -2.41
N LEU A 49 -20.32 40.01 -2.30
CA LEU A 49 -21.23 41.11 -2.59
C LEU A 49 -21.05 42.27 -1.60
N ALA A 50 -20.90 41.95 -0.30
CA ALA A 50 -20.68 42.94 0.75
C ALA A 50 -19.35 43.69 0.61
N ILE A 51 -18.33 43.05 0.02
CA ILE A 51 -16.99 43.62 -0.14
C ILE A 51 -16.83 44.40 -1.45
N ALA A 52 -17.33 43.87 -2.56
CA ALA A 52 -16.99 44.35 -3.90
C ALA A 52 -18.20 44.65 -4.80
N GLY A 53 -19.43 44.43 -4.32
CA GLY A 53 -20.63 44.53 -5.14
C GLY A 53 -20.81 43.35 -6.11
N ASP A 54 -21.58 43.57 -7.18
CA ASP A 54 -21.96 42.52 -8.12
C ASP A 54 -20.85 42.14 -9.12
N GLY A 55 -20.97 40.97 -9.73
CA GLY A 55 -20.05 40.49 -10.78
C GLY A 55 -18.79 39.76 -10.27
N ARG A 56 -18.66 39.55 -8.95
CA ARG A 56 -17.56 38.79 -8.34
C ARG A 56 -17.92 37.32 -8.11
N ASN A 57 -16.89 36.47 -8.11
CA ASN A 57 -17.02 35.03 -7.92
C ASN A 57 -16.24 34.61 -6.68
N ALA A 58 -16.97 34.23 -5.63
CA ALA A 58 -16.42 33.77 -4.37
C ALA A 58 -15.31 32.72 -4.53
N TRP A 59 -15.42 31.78 -5.46
CA TRP A 59 -14.36 30.77 -5.67
C TRP A 59 -13.04 31.39 -6.14
N ARG A 60 -13.10 32.42 -6.99
CA ARG A 60 -11.91 33.05 -7.56
C ARG A 60 -11.31 34.09 -6.60
N ASP A 61 -12.18 34.81 -5.90
CA ASP A 61 -11.81 36.02 -5.18
C ASP A 61 -11.50 35.75 -3.69
N LEU A 62 -12.03 34.66 -3.11
CA LEU A 62 -11.77 34.28 -1.72
C LEU A 62 -10.50 33.45 -1.57
N TRP A 63 -9.73 33.80 -0.54
CA TRP A 63 -8.60 33.06 -0.04
C TRP A 63 -8.93 32.48 1.33
N ILE A 64 -8.46 31.28 1.58
CA ILE A 64 -8.78 30.48 2.76
C ILE A 64 -7.47 30.11 3.47
N ARG A 65 -7.47 30.22 4.80
CA ARG A 65 -6.42 29.72 5.69
C ARG A 65 -7.06 28.79 6.71
N PHE A 66 -6.67 27.52 6.68
CA PHE A 66 -7.13 26.52 7.62
C PHE A 66 -6.49 26.71 9.01
N PRO A 67 -7.15 26.27 10.08
CA PRO A 67 -6.58 26.34 11.44
C PRO A 67 -5.26 25.56 11.49
N GLY A 68 -4.21 26.21 12.00
CA GLY A 68 -2.86 25.64 12.07
C GLY A 68 -2.02 25.77 10.79
N GLU A 69 -2.61 26.19 9.67
CA GLU A 69 -1.85 26.50 8.46
C GLU A 69 -1.39 27.97 8.42
N THR A 70 -0.14 28.21 8.03
CA THR A 70 0.37 29.58 7.86
C THR A 70 0.04 30.16 6.48
N LYS A 71 -0.16 29.29 5.47
CA LYS A 71 -0.28 29.70 4.07
C LYS A 71 -1.74 29.90 3.68
N TRP A 72 -1.99 30.97 2.93
CA TRP A 72 -3.28 31.23 2.30
C TRP A 72 -3.38 30.48 0.98
N LYS A 73 -4.52 29.84 0.72
CA LYS A 73 -4.83 29.14 -0.53
C LYS A 73 -6.09 29.72 -1.14
N THR A 74 -6.13 29.92 -2.45
CA THR A 74 -7.36 30.36 -3.13
C THR A 74 -8.42 29.27 -3.10
N ALA A 75 -9.69 29.65 -2.91
CA ALA A 75 -10.79 28.70 -2.88
C ALA A 75 -10.91 27.89 -4.18
N ALA A 76 -10.63 28.50 -5.33
CA ALA A 76 -10.58 27.83 -6.63
C ALA A 76 -9.48 26.75 -6.70
N CYS A 77 -8.32 26.98 -6.08
CA CYS A 77 -7.24 26.01 -6.02
C CYS A 77 -7.63 24.80 -5.17
N LEU A 78 -8.22 25.05 -4.00
CA LEU A 78 -8.73 23.99 -3.12
C LEU A 78 -9.80 23.15 -3.80
N ARG A 79 -10.77 23.80 -4.46
CA ARG A 79 -11.82 23.12 -5.21
C ARG A 79 -11.24 22.23 -6.32
N ARG A 80 -10.31 22.76 -7.13
CA ARG A 80 -9.66 21.99 -8.20
C ARG A 80 -8.87 20.80 -7.64
N ALA A 81 -8.21 20.98 -6.50
CA ALA A 81 -7.49 19.89 -5.83
C ALA A 81 -8.46 18.77 -5.39
N LEU A 82 -9.63 19.13 -4.84
CA LEU A 82 -10.68 18.17 -4.49
C LEU A 82 -11.28 17.48 -5.71
N GLU A 83 -11.57 18.22 -6.78
CA GLU A 83 -12.07 17.65 -8.04
C GLU A 83 -11.05 16.67 -8.65
N LYS A 84 -9.75 17.01 -8.61
CA LYS A 84 -8.68 16.08 -9.02
C LYS A 84 -8.61 14.86 -8.12
N ALA A 85 -8.66 15.03 -6.80
CA ALA A 85 -8.64 13.90 -5.86
C ALA A 85 -9.86 12.99 -6.06
N SER A 86 -11.03 13.55 -6.38
CA SER A 86 -12.23 12.78 -6.71
C SER A 86 -12.17 12.09 -8.06
N ALA A 87 -11.43 12.65 -9.03
CA ALA A 87 -11.15 12.01 -10.32
C ALA A 87 -10.09 10.90 -10.22
N VAL A 88 -9.18 11.01 -9.24
CA VAL A 88 -8.21 9.99 -8.84
C VAL A 88 -8.79 9.11 -7.71
N ALA A 89 -10.09 8.88 -7.71
CA ALA A 89 -10.60 7.68 -7.04
C ALA A 89 -10.17 6.48 -7.89
N PRO A 90 -9.66 5.39 -7.28
CA PRO A 90 -9.27 4.23 -8.06
C PRO A 90 -10.48 3.77 -8.87
N VAL A 91 -10.26 3.74 -10.18
CA VAL A 91 -10.87 2.81 -11.12
C VAL A 91 -11.68 1.72 -10.42
N SER A 92 -12.98 1.73 -10.72
CA SER A 92 -13.99 0.69 -10.50
C SER A 92 -13.72 -0.33 -9.37
N PRO A 93 -14.66 -0.57 -8.43
CA PRO A 93 -14.55 -1.64 -7.43
C PRO A 93 -14.07 -3.00 -8.00
N VAL A 94 -14.39 -3.26 -9.27
CA VAL A 94 -13.96 -4.44 -10.02
C VAL A 94 -12.45 -4.50 -10.26
N GLU A 95 -11.77 -3.39 -10.54
CA GLU A 95 -10.31 -3.38 -10.79
C GLU A 95 -9.51 -3.60 -9.51
N GLY A 96 -9.95 -3.02 -8.39
CA GLY A 96 -9.37 -3.32 -7.08
C GLY A 96 -9.51 -4.79 -6.69
N ILE A 97 -10.70 -5.38 -6.95
CA ILE A 97 -10.94 -6.81 -6.72
C ILE A 97 -10.10 -7.66 -7.67
N THR A 98 -10.03 -7.31 -8.96
CA THR A 98 -9.27 -8.07 -9.96
C THR A 98 -7.78 -8.08 -9.65
N ALA A 99 -7.22 -6.94 -9.27
CA ALA A 99 -5.81 -6.84 -8.86
C ALA A 99 -5.51 -7.68 -7.62
N ALA A 100 -6.40 -7.69 -6.63
CA ALA A 100 -6.25 -8.52 -5.43
C ALA A 100 -6.34 -10.02 -5.74
N VAL A 101 -7.28 -10.44 -6.60
CA VAL A 101 -7.43 -11.83 -7.04
C VAL A 101 -6.21 -12.30 -7.83
N ALA A 102 -5.67 -11.46 -8.72
CA ALA A 102 -4.45 -11.77 -9.46
C ALA A 102 -3.25 -12.01 -8.51
N GLY A 103 -3.08 -11.13 -7.51
CA GLY A 103 -2.01 -11.29 -6.51
C GLY A 103 -2.13 -12.57 -5.68
N LEU A 104 -3.33 -12.92 -5.23
CA LEU A 104 -3.60 -14.17 -4.50
C LEU A 104 -3.35 -15.41 -5.36
N THR A 105 -3.72 -15.35 -6.65
CA THR A 105 -3.54 -16.46 -7.58
C THR A 105 -2.06 -16.74 -7.83
N GLU A 106 -1.25 -15.70 -8.02
CA GLU A 106 0.19 -15.86 -8.19
C GLU A 106 0.85 -16.43 -6.93
N ALA A 107 0.48 -15.93 -5.74
CA ALA A 107 1.01 -16.47 -4.49
C ALA A 107 0.68 -17.97 -4.30
N LEU A 108 -0.55 -18.38 -4.64
CA LEU A 108 -0.97 -19.79 -4.59
C LEU A 108 -0.20 -20.66 -5.59
N LYS A 109 0.00 -20.20 -6.83
CA LYS A 109 0.80 -20.93 -7.83
C LYS A 109 2.25 -21.10 -7.38
N THR A 110 2.84 -20.05 -6.81
CA THR A 110 4.21 -20.12 -6.27
C THR A 110 4.30 -21.12 -5.12
N ALA A 111 3.36 -21.09 -4.17
CA ALA A 111 3.33 -22.03 -3.05
C ALA A 111 3.18 -23.49 -3.51
N LEU A 112 2.31 -23.77 -4.49
CA LEU A 112 2.16 -25.12 -5.06
C LEU A 112 3.44 -25.61 -5.74
N THR A 113 4.16 -24.71 -6.42
CA THR A 113 5.44 -25.05 -7.08
C THR A 113 6.51 -25.40 -6.04
N PHE A 114 6.59 -24.66 -4.94
CA PHE A 114 7.50 -24.96 -3.84
C PHE A 114 7.15 -26.28 -3.14
N ALA A 115 5.87 -26.56 -2.90
CA ALA A 115 5.44 -27.83 -2.32
C ALA A 115 5.80 -29.02 -3.22
N GLY A 116 5.62 -28.89 -4.53
CA GLY A 116 6.05 -29.91 -5.50
C GLY A 116 7.56 -30.16 -5.49
N HIS A 117 8.37 -29.10 -5.43
CA HIS A 117 9.83 -29.25 -5.32
C HIS A 117 10.26 -29.90 -4.00
N ALA A 118 9.62 -29.57 -2.88
CA ALA A 118 9.92 -30.17 -1.58
C ALA A 118 9.66 -31.68 -1.59
N SER A 119 8.51 -32.13 -2.13
CA SER A 119 8.19 -33.55 -2.23
C SER A 119 9.11 -34.30 -3.21
N ALA A 120 9.50 -33.67 -4.33
CA ALA A 120 10.46 -34.25 -5.25
C ALA A 120 11.88 -34.40 -4.63
N GLN A 121 12.26 -33.44 -3.79
CA GLN A 121 13.54 -33.46 -3.07
C GLN A 121 13.58 -34.57 -2.01
N GLU A 122 12.49 -34.78 -1.27
CA GLU A 122 12.38 -35.88 -0.30
C GLU A 122 12.50 -37.25 -0.99
N LEU A 123 11.78 -37.46 -2.11
CA LEU A 123 11.89 -38.71 -2.88
C LEU A 123 13.29 -38.95 -3.45
N ALA A 124 13.97 -37.89 -3.91
CA ALA A 124 15.33 -37.99 -4.42
C ALA A 124 16.34 -38.31 -3.31
N LEU A 125 16.14 -37.75 -2.12
CA LEU A 125 16.96 -38.03 -0.95
C LEU A 125 16.78 -39.47 -0.46
N GLU A 126 15.54 -39.96 -0.37
CA GLU A 126 15.25 -41.35 0.02
C GLU A 126 15.88 -42.37 -0.94
N LYS A 127 15.78 -42.13 -2.26
CA LYS A 127 16.44 -42.99 -3.26
C LYS A 127 17.97 -43.00 -3.12
N ALA A 128 18.59 -41.83 -2.92
CA ALA A 128 20.04 -41.74 -2.74
C ALA A 128 20.52 -42.45 -1.46
N VAL A 129 19.72 -42.39 -0.39
CA VAL A 129 20.01 -43.09 0.87
C VAL A 129 19.93 -44.61 0.70
N GLU A 130 18.92 -45.11 -0.02
CA GLU A 130 18.79 -46.55 -0.29
C GLU A 130 19.92 -47.06 -1.19
N GLU A 131 20.24 -46.34 -2.27
CA GLU A 131 21.37 -46.67 -3.16
C GLU A 131 22.71 -46.72 -2.41
N GLY A 132 22.94 -45.79 -1.49
CA GLY A 132 24.14 -45.79 -0.64
C GLY A 132 24.19 -46.99 0.31
N ARG A 133 23.03 -47.40 0.87
CA ARG A 133 22.90 -48.57 1.75
C ARG A 133 23.15 -49.88 0.99
N GLU A 134 22.62 -50.00 -0.23
CA GLU A 134 22.85 -51.16 -1.10
C GLU A 134 24.32 -51.29 -1.50
N GLN A 135 24.97 -50.19 -1.91
CA GLN A 135 26.40 -50.16 -2.25
C GLN A 135 27.28 -50.55 -1.07
N ALA A 136 27.00 -50.02 0.13
CA ALA A 136 27.70 -50.40 1.35
C ALA A 136 27.54 -51.90 1.68
N SER A 137 26.34 -52.46 1.48
CA SER A 137 26.08 -53.89 1.65
C SER A 137 26.85 -54.76 0.65
N GLN A 138 27.04 -54.28 -0.58
CA GLN A 138 27.75 -54.99 -1.63
C GLN A 138 29.27 -54.94 -1.40
N VAL A 139 29.80 -53.80 -0.96
CA VAL A 139 31.22 -53.62 -0.58
C VAL A 139 31.58 -54.52 0.61
N ASN A 140 30.74 -54.57 1.65
CA ASN A 140 31.00 -55.43 2.81
C ASN A 140 30.95 -56.93 2.44
N ARG A 141 30.05 -57.33 1.53
CA ARG A 141 30.03 -58.70 0.96
C ARG A 141 31.32 -59.05 0.20
N ARG A 142 31.82 -58.14 -0.64
CA ARG A 142 33.09 -58.33 -1.37
C ARG A 142 34.29 -58.41 -0.42
N HIS A 143 34.36 -57.54 0.58
CA HIS A 143 35.44 -57.57 1.58
C HIS A 143 35.38 -58.82 2.47
N GLY A 144 34.18 -59.29 2.83
CA GLY A 144 33.99 -60.53 3.56
C GLY A 144 34.36 -61.78 2.76
N GLN A 145 34.16 -61.78 1.44
CA GLN A 145 34.65 -62.85 0.55
C GLN A 145 36.18 -62.81 0.39
N SER A 146 36.80 -61.63 0.31
CA SER A 146 38.26 -61.50 0.23
C SER A 146 38.96 -61.98 1.50
N ARG A 147 38.47 -61.57 2.68
CA ARG A 147 39.04 -62.01 3.97
C ARG A 147 38.97 -63.54 4.16
N ARG A 148 37.90 -64.17 3.68
CA ARG A 148 37.78 -65.64 3.70
C ARG A 148 38.72 -66.34 2.72
N ALA A 149 39.14 -65.69 1.64
CA ALA A 149 40.09 -66.25 0.69
C ALA A 149 41.53 -66.20 1.24
N ASP A 150 41.87 -65.16 2.01
CA ASP A 150 43.18 -65.03 2.66
C ASP A 150 43.37 -66.07 3.79
N ASP A 151 42.32 -66.42 4.54
CA ASP A 151 42.38 -67.49 5.57
C ASP A 151 42.55 -68.90 4.95
N ILE A 152 42.12 -69.12 3.70
CA ILE A 152 42.23 -70.43 3.01
C ILE A 152 43.66 -70.66 2.46
N LEU A 153 44.47 -69.60 2.32
CA LEU A 153 45.85 -69.69 1.84
C LEU A 153 46.90 -69.85 2.97
N GLY A 154 46.47 -69.88 4.23
CA GLY A 154 47.35 -70.08 5.40
C GLY A 154 47.67 -71.55 5.74
N GLU A 155 46.97 -72.53 5.15
CA GLU A 155 47.02 -73.93 5.62
C GLU A 155 47.55 -74.94 4.58
N THR A 156 48.45 -74.51 3.68
CA THR A 156 49.20 -75.44 2.82
C THR A 156 50.69 -75.13 2.79
N CYS A 157 51.31 -74.96 3.95
CA CYS A 157 52.76 -75.01 4.12
C CYS A 157 53.09 -75.78 5.40
N ALA A 158 52.99 -77.10 5.37
CA ALA A 158 53.59 -77.97 6.39
C ALA A 158 54.12 -79.26 5.73
N PHE A 159 55.45 -79.27 5.57
CA PHE A 159 56.39 -80.41 5.61
C PHE A 159 56.01 -81.75 4.96
N ASP A 160 56.77 -82.12 3.92
CA ASP A 160 57.78 -83.19 4.02
C ASP A 160 59.05 -82.78 3.24
#